data_AF-A0A8S1IUX1-F1
#
_entry.id   AF-A0A8S1IUX1-F1
#
_cell.length_a   1.000
_cell.length_b   1.000
_cell.length_c   1.000
_cell.angle_alpha   90.00
_cell.angle_beta   90.00
_cell.angle_gamma   90.00
#
_symmetry.space_group_name_H-M   'P 1'
#
loop_
_entity.id
_entity.type
_entity.pdbx_description
1 polymer ?
#
loop_
_entity_poly.entity_id
_entity_poly.type
_entity_poly.pdbx_seq_one_letter_code
_entity_poly.pdbx_strand_id
1 'polypeptide(L)'
;MQPRRWLPHDALAPRHHGPRRHARSHTLAALSPVGLKAMRVALIALVLAAACLAVSGQDGCTAEHWKVGKTAALETKQHQVSGTVVVLDDCTFGVQNFTYDGTGPDVFWYGADSVANLDTGFIMDGIPSSLGAWDGSRPVNVTLPEGVTWDDINAISV
;
A
#
# COMPACT_ATOMS: atom_id res chain seq x y z
N MET A 1 -6.28 -49.00 -13.75
CA MET A 1 -5.42 -49.91 -14.55
C MET A 1 -4.02 -49.93 -13.94
N GLN A 2 -3.75 -50.93 -13.10
CA GLN A 2 -2.43 -51.57 -12.98
C GLN A 2 -2.63 -52.96 -13.64
N PRO A 3 -1.62 -53.77 -14.07
CA PRO A 3 -0.25 -53.87 -13.54
C PRO A 3 0.82 -54.31 -14.58
N ARG A 4 2.00 -54.75 -14.08
CA ARG A 4 2.91 -55.85 -14.50
C ARG A 4 4.38 -55.37 -14.42
N ARG A 5 5.16 -55.67 -13.37
CA ARG A 5 5.77 -56.95 -12.92
C ARG A 5 6.60 -57.64 -14.00
N TRP A 6 7.92 -57.69 -13.78
CA TRP A 6 8.81 -58.79 -14.16
C TRP A 6 9.89 -59.01 -13.09
N LEU A 7 9.99 -60.26 -12.64
CA LEU A 7 11.09 -60.94 -11.91
C LEU A 7 11.86 -61.78 -12.97
N PRO A 8 12.86 -62.62 -12.63
CA PRO A 8 14.01 -62.56 -11.70
C PRO A 8 15.33 -62.84 -12.47
N HIS A 9 16.48 -63.01 -11.80
CA HIS A 9 17.36 -64.19 -12.02
C HIS A 9 18.54 -64.20 -11.03
N ASP A 10 18.72 -65.37 -10.43
CA ASP A 10 19.74 -65.74 -9.45
C ASP A 10 21.17 -65.74 -10.03
N ALA A 11 22.15 -65.45 -9.17
CA ALA A 11 23.52 -65.96 -9.29
C ALA A 11 24.17 -66.10 -7.91
N LEU A 12 24.74 -67.28 -7.65
CA LEU A 12 25.30 -67.78 -6.39
C LEU A 12 26.75 -67.29 -6.09
N ALA A 13 27.00 -67.00 -4.80
CA ALA A 13 28.19 -67.31 -3.96
C ALA A 13 29.60 -66.72 -4.33
N PRO A 14 30.65 -66.76 -3.47
CA PRO A 14 30.77 -67.33 -2.11
C PRO A 14 31.41 -66.39 -1.03
N ARG A 15 31.61 -67.01 0.14
CA ARG A 15 31.88 -66.54 1.50
C ARG A 15 33.22 -65.81 1.71
N HIS A 16 33.21 -64.81 2.60
CA HIS A 16 34.39 -64.40 3.36
C HIS A 16 34.07 -64.27 4.85
N HIS A 17 34.82 -65.03 5.67
CA HIS A 17 34.85 -64.91 7.12
C HIS A 17 35.59 -63.63 7.52
N GLY A 18 34.89 -62.72 8.18
CA GLY A 18 35.44 -61.51 8.81
C GLY A 18 35.25 -61.54 10.33
N PRO A 19 36.13 -60.88 11.11
CA PRO A 19 36.26 -61.04 12.55
C PRO A 19 35.08 -60.43 13.32
N ARG A 20 34.66 -61.11 14.39
CA ARG A 20 33.66 -60.64 15.35
C ARG A 20 34.10 -59.29 15.94
N ARG A 21 33.42 -58.21 15.56
CA ARG A 21 33.56 -56.90 16.19
C ARG A 21 32.42 -56.69 17.18
N HIS A 22 32.83 -56.35 18.40
CA HIS A 22 31.99 -56.07 19.56
C HIS A 22 30.85 -55.11 19.23
N ALA A 23 29.65 -55.48 19.67
CA ALA A 23 28.48 -54.62 19.68
C ALA A 23 28.79 -53.35 20.50
N ARG A 24 28.95 -52.22 19.81
CA ARG A 24 28.82 -50.90 20.41
C ARG A 24 27.38 -50.47 20.22
N SER A 25 26.62 -50.45 21.31
CA SER A 25 25.35 -49.77 21.42
C SER A 25 25.55 -48.30 21.05
N HIS A 26 25.16 -47.92 19.84
CA HIS A 26 24.99 -46.52 19.48
C HIS A 26 23.62 -46.10 19.98
N THR A 27 23.59 -45.61 21.21
CA THR A 27 22.50 -44.84 21.78
C THR A 27 22.14 -43.75 20.77
N LEU A 28 20.90 -43.75 20.29
CA LEU A 28 20.33 -42.64 19.53
C LEU A 28 20.55 -41.37 20.35
N ALA A 29 21.34 -40.43 19.81
CA ALA A 29 21.40 -39.09 20.37
C ALA A 29 20.00 -38.49 20.23
N ALA A 30 19.32 -38.35 21.36
CA ALA A 30 18.09 -37.59 21.46
C ALA A 30 18.36 -36.18 20.92
N LEU A 31 17.60 -35.78 19.90
CA LEU A 31 17.58 -34.38 19.47
C LEU A 31 17.13 -33.54 20.67
N SER A 32 18.03 -32.66 21.11
CA SER A 32 17.79 -31.76 22.24
C SER A 32 16.71 -30.73 21.86
N PRO A 33 15.73 -30.45 22.75
CA PRO A 33 14.58 -29.57 22.46
C PRO A 33 14.93 -28.07 22.38
N VAL A 34 16.23 -27.71 22.40
CA VAL A 34 16.67 -26.31 22.50
C VAL A 34 16.59 -25.57 21.14
N GLY A 35 16.36 -26.28 20.02
CA GLY A 35 16.28 -25.68 18.68
C GLY A 35 14.95 -25.04 18.28
N LEU A 36 13.86 -25.21 19.05
CA LEU A 36 12.51 -24.77 18.63
C LEU A 36 12.07 -23.42 19.24
N LYS A 37 12.76 -22.94 20.28
CA LYS A 37 12.45 -21.63 20.90
C LYS A 37 13.08 -20.45 20.15
N ALA A 38 14.28 -20.60 19.59
CA ALA A 38 14.94 -19.53 18.83
C ALA A 38 14.28 -19.27 17.46
N MET A 39 13.65 -20.29 16.86
CA MET A 39 13.04 -20.20 15.52
C MET A 39 11.68 -19.46 15.53
N ARG A 40 10.96 -19.43 16.67
CA ARG A 40 9.69 -18.69 16.82
C ARG A 40 9.88 -17.20 17.10
N VAL A 41 11.01 -16.81 17.72
CA VAL A 41 11.33 -15.40 17.98
C VAL A 41 11.81 -14.69 16.70
N ALA A 42 12.55 -15.40 15.84
CA ALA A 42 13.00 -14.86 14.55
C ALA A 42 11.85 -14.59 13.55
N LEU A 43 10.80 -15.41 13.54
CA LEU A 43 9.62 -15.17 12.69
C LEU A 43 8.78 -13.97 13.18
N ILE A 44 8.65 -13.79 14.50
CA ILE A 44 7.89 -12.66 15.07
C ILE A 44 8.63 -11.34 14.84
N ALA A 45 9.96 -11.33 14.91
CA ALA A 45 10.77 -10.15 14.55
C ALA A 45 10.69 -9.81 13.06
N LEU A 46 10.60 -10.81 12.17
CA LEU A 46 10.43 -10.61 10.72
C LEU A 46 9.04 -10.05 10.37
N VAL A 47 7.99 -10.47 11.08
CA VAL A 47 6.61 -9.96 10.91
C VAL A 47 6.46 -8.54 11.46
N LEU A 48 7.18 -8.18 12.54
CA LEU A 48 7.16 -6.82 13.10
C LEU A 48 7.94 -5.80 12.24
N ALA A 49 8.97 -6.21 11.51
CA ALA A 49 9.72 -5.33 10.61
C ALA A 49 8.99 -5.05 9.29
N ALA A 50 8.08 -5.94 8.86
CA ALA A 50 7.30 -5.78 7.62
C ALA A 50 6.06 -4.87 7.77
N ALA A 51 5.67 -4.51 9.00
CA ALA A 51 4.51 -3.66 9.27
C ALA A 51 4.77 -2.15 9.09
N CYS A 52 5.98 -1.74 8.72
CA CYS A 52 6.35 -0.32 8.56
C CYS A 52 6.30 0.17 7.10
N LEU A 53 6.03 -0.70 6.11
CA LEU A 53 6.03 -0.33 4.69
C LEU A 53 4.60 -0.09 4.17
N ALA A 54 3.94 0.94 4.68
CA ALA A 54 2.87 1.67 3.98
C ALA A 54 2.35 2.83 4.85
N VAL A 55 3.24 3.74 5.25
CA VAL A 55 2.81 5.14 5.45
C VAL A 55 3.32 5.87 4.23
N SER A 56 2.50 5.94 3.18
CA SER A 56 2.70 6.87 2.08
C SER A 56 2.20 8.25 2.51
N GLY A 57 2.88 8.85 3.48
CA GLY A 57 2.92 10.29 3.60
C GLY A 57 4.11 10.74 2.77
N GLN A 58 3.94 11.72 1.88
CA GLN A 58 5.05 12.31 1.14
C GLN A 58 6.06 12.88 2.15
N ASP A 59 7.08 12.08 2.51
CA ASP A 59 8.17 12.51 3.38
C ASP A 59 8.93 13.64 2.66
N GLY A 60 8.76 14.89 3.13
CA GLY A 60 9.43 16.05 2.54
C GLY A 60 8.51 17.13 1.96
N CYS A 61 7.22 17.16 2.29
CA CYS A 61 6.37 18.30 1.96
C CYS A 61 6.85 19.58 2.64
N THR A 62 7.49 20.45 1.86
CA THR A 62 7.89 21.81 2.25
C THR A 62 6.77 22.81 1.94
N ALA A 63 7.00 24.10 2.16
CA ALA A 63 6.04 25.16 1.82
C ALA A 63 6.75 26.28 1.03
N GLU A 64 7.60 25.89 0.09
CA GLU A 64 8.52 26.81 -0.61
C GLU A 64 8.02 27.17 -2.02
N HIS A 65 7.06 26.42 -2.57
CA HIS A 65 6.53 26.69 -3.90
C HIS A 65 5.83 28.06 -3.95
N TRP A 66 6.01 28.83 -5.02
CA TRP A 66 5.48 30.19 -5.14
C TRP A 66 3.94 30.29 -5.13
N LYS A 67 3.25 29.16 -5.34
CA LYS A 67 1.80 29.06 -5.21
C LYS A 67 1.32 28.91 -3.77
N VAL A 68 2.19 28.63 -2.79
CA VAL A 68 1.81 28.56 -1.38
C VAL A 68 1.15 29.86 -0.95
N GLY A 69 -0.03 29.75 -0.31
CA GLY A 69 -0.88 30.87 0.08
C GLY A 69 -1.71 31.50 -1.05
N LYS A 70 -1.59 31.04 -2.30
CA LYS A 70 -2.51 31.46 -3.38
C LYS A 70 -3.89 30.85 -3.14
N THR A 71 -4.90 31.60 -3.59
CA THR A 71 -6.30 31.21 -3.44
C THR A 71 -7.05 31.30 -4.75
N ALA A 72 -8.07 30.46 -4.91
CA ALA A 72 -9.00 30.47 -6.03
C ALA A 72 -10.39 30.03 -5.57
N ALA A 73 -11.44 30.64 -6.13
CA ALA A 73 -12.81 30.24 -5.86
C ALA A 73 -13.24 29.12 -6.82
N LEU A 74 -13.93 28.11 -6.30
CA LEU A 74 -14.61 27.13 -7.14
C LEU A 74 -15.81 27.76 -7.83
N GLU A 75 -16.03 27.39 -9.10
CA GLU A 75 -17.24 27.77 -9.82
C GLU A 75 -18.32 26.71 -9.64
N THR A 76 -19.48 27.10 -9.09
CA THR A 76 -20.61 26.19 -8.95
C THR A 76 -21.17 25.82 -10.32
N LYS A 77 -21.07 24.54 -10.69
CA LYS A 77 -21.70 23.98 -11.89
C LYS A 77 -22.87 23.05 -11.54
N GLN A 78 -22.65 22.13 -10.60
CA GLN A 78 -23.65 21.17 -10.13
C GLN A 78 -23.41 20.87 -8.63
N HIS A 79 -24.35 20.15 -8.04
CA HIS A 79 -24.26 19.60 -6.68
C HIS A 79 -23.92 20.59 -5.56
N GLN A 80 -24.25 21.88 -5.77
CA GLN A 80 -23.93 22.98 -4.86
C GLN A 80 -22.44 23.10 -4.50
N VAL A 81 -21.56 22.57 -5.36
CA VAL A 81 -20.11 22.68 -5.20
C VAL A 81 -19.69 24.13 -5.16
N SER A 82 -19.13 24.55 -4.03
CA SER A 82 -18.55 25.88 -3.85
C SER A 82 -17.50 25.86 -2.75
N GLY A 83 -16.65 26.87 -2.71
CA GLY A 83 -15.59 26.99 -1.71
C GLY A 83 -14.40 27.77 -2.24
N THR A 84 -13.45 28.03 -1.35
CA THR A 84 -12.20 28.71 -1.69
C THR A 84 -11.04 27.74 -1.50
N VAL A 85 -10.40 27.38 -2.60
CA VAL A 85 -9.14 26.63 -2.61
C VAL A 85 -8.03 27.53 -2.08
N VAL A 86 -7.17 26.97 -1.23
CA VAL A 86 -5.95 27.59 -0.71
C VAL A 86 -4.81 26.59 -0.78
N VAL A 87 -3.72 26.95 -1.43
CA VAL A 87 -2.49 26.12 -1.41
C VAL A 87 -1.86 26.24 -0.02
N LEU A 88 -1.79 25.14 0.71
CA LEU A 88 -1.32 25.13 2.11
C LEU A 88 0.19 24.91 2.17
N ASP A 89 0.68 23.96 1.39
CA ASP A 89 2.09 23.59 1.30
C ASP A 89 2.35 22.93 -0.07
N ASP A 90 3.55 22.40 -0.30
CA ASP A 90 3.98 21.87 -1.60
C ASP A 90 3.25 20.60 -2.02
N CYS A 91 2.49 19.97 -1.10
CA CYS A 91 1.79 18.72 -1.32
C CYS A 91 0.30 18.80 -1.04
N THR A 92 -0.20 19.88 -0.43
CA THR A 92 -1.59 19.93 0.01
C THR A 92 -2.26 21.26 -0.31
N PHE A 93 -3.55 21.17 -0.61
CA PHE A 93 -4.44 22.33 -0.60
C PHE A 93 -5.63 22.09 0.32
N GLY A 94 -6.14 23.19 0.85
CA GLY A 94 -7.36 23.24 1.62
C GLY A 94 -8.49 23.84 0.80
N VAL A 95 -9.72 23.48 1.12
CA VAL A 95 -10.93 24.15 0.60
C VAL A 95 -11.75 24.65 1.77
N GLN A 96 -11.83 25.97 1.89
CA GLN A 96 -12.58 26.66 2.94
C GLN A 96 -14.02 26.91 2.50
N ASN A 97 -14.95 26.89 3.47
CA ASN A 97 -16.39 27.06 3.23
C ASN A 97 -16.91 26.12 2.14
N PHE A 98 -16.39 24.90 2.10
CA PHE A 98 -16.71 23.94 1.06
C PHE A 98 -18.15 23.44 1.20
N THR A 99 -18.96 23.63 0.17
CA THR A 99 -20.33 23.10 0.11
C THR A 99 -20.44 22.04 -0.96
N TYR A 100 -21.17 20.97 -0.69
CA TYR A 100 -21.51 19.91 -1.64
C TYR A 100 -22.78 19.21 -1.13
N ASP A 101 -23.77 18.97 -1.99
CA ASP A 101 -25.08 18.45 -1.58
C ASP A 101 -25.12 16.94 -1.29
N GLY A 102 -24.04 16.21 -1.57
CA GLY A 102 -23.94 14.78 -1.28
C GLY A 102 -24.68 13.87 -2.28
N THR A 103 -25.22 14.42 -3.38
CA THR A 103 -26.08 13.66 -4.32
C THR A 103 -25.33 13.02 -5.49
N GLY A 104 -24.04 13.33 -5.66
CA GLY A 104 -23.16 12.70 -6.64
C GLY A 104 -22.79 11.25 -6.25
N PRO A 105 -22.75 10.31 -7.20
CA PRO A 105 -22.51 8.89 -6.91
C PRO A 105 -21.06 8.62 -6.46
N ASP A 106 -20.08 9.12 -7.22
CA ASP A 106 -18.65 9.11 -6.91
C ASP A 106 -18.10 10.49 -7.27
N VAL A 107 -17.42 11.15 -6.32
CA VAL A 107 -16.93 12.52 -6.49
C VAL A 107 -15.46 12.57 -6.10
N PHE A 108 -14.64 13.17 -6.95
CA PHE A 108 -13.18 13.24 -6.79
C PHE A 108 -12.69 14.65 -7.08
N TRP A 109 -11.58 15.03 -6.45
CA TRP A 109 -10.82 16.21 -6.84
C TRP A 109 -9.97 15.90 -8.07
N TYR A 110 -9.97 16.82 -9.03
CA TYR A 110 -9.23 16.74 -10.28
C TYR A 110 -8.27 17.91 -10.41
N GLY A 111 -7.09 17.65 -10.99
CA GLY A 111 -6.09 18.67 -11.32
C GLY A 111 -5.70 18.62 -12.79
N ALA A 112 -5.40 19.79 -13.36
CA ALA A 112 -4.84 19.92 -14.69
C ALA A 112 -4.00 21.21 -14.83
N ASP A 113 -3.18 21.27 -15.88
CA ASP A 113 -2.36 22.43 -16.27
C ASP A 113 -3.19 23.60 -16.84
N SER A 114 -4.48 23.37 -17.10
CA SER A 114 -5.45 24.39 -17.53
C SER A 114 -6.89 23.88 -17.37
N VAL A 115 -7.85 24.81 -17.34
CA VAL A 115 -9.29 24.48 -17.30
C VAL A 115 -9.71 23.68 -18.54
N ALA A 116 -9.07 23.93 -19.69
CA ALA A 116 -9.38 23.25 -20.94
C ALA A 116 -9.00 21.76 -20.94
N ASN A 117 -8.07 21.35 -20.07
CA ASN A 117 -7.53 19.99 -19.99
C ASN A 117 -8.08 19.20 -18.79
N LEU A 118 -9.11 19.70 -18.08
CA LEU A 118 -9.68 19.01 -16.92
C LEU A 118 -10.28 17.63 -17.27
N ASP A 119 -10.66 17.40 -18.52
CA ASP A 119 -11.16 16.11 -19.02
C ASP A 119 -10.06 15.04 -19.18
N THR A 120 -8.80 15.48 -19.27
CA THR A 120 -7.60 14.64 -19.45
C THR A 120 -6.58 14.82 -18.33
N GLY A 121 -6.97 15.52 -17.26
CA GLY A 121 -6.18 15.73 -16.06
C GLY A 121 -6.01 14.46 -15.22
N PHE A 122 -5.72 14.64 -13.94
CA PHE A 122 -5.50 13.54 -13.01
C PHE A 122 -6.40 13.65 -11.78
N ILE A 123 -6.71 12.49 -11.20
CA ILE A 123 -7.47 12.36 -9.95
C ILE A 123 -6.51 12.54 -8.78
N MET A 124 -6.92 13.30 -7.76
CA MET A 124 -6.18 13.47 -6.51
C MET A 124 -6.77 12.58 -5.41
N ASP A 125 -7.84 13.05 -4.76
CA ASP A 125 -8.52 12.33 -3.69
C ASP A 125 -10.04 12.35 -3.87
N GLY A 126 -10.73 11.36 -3.33
CA GLY A 126 -12.19 11.27 -3.36
C GLY A 126 -12.84 12.04 -2.21
N ILE A 127 -14.10 12.44 -2.37
CA ILE A 127 -14.96 12.79 -1.22
C ILE A 127 -15.59 11.48 -0.74
N PRO A 128 -15.26 10.98 0.47
CA PRO A 128 -15.85 9.74 0.96
C PRO A 128 -17.37 9.83 1.01
N SER A 129 -18.06 8.94 0.30
CA SER A 129 -19.53 8.90 0.25
C SER A 129 -20.18 8.73 1.63
N SER A 130 -19.46 8.11 2.58
CA SER A 130 -19.87 7.99 3.99
C SER A 130 -19.97 9.32 4.74
N LEU A 131 -19.33 10.39 4.24
CA LEU A 131 -19.39 11.72 4.85
C LEU A 131 -20.64 12.50 4.42
N GLY A 132 -21.33 12.08 3.35
CA GLY A 132 -22.52 12.74 2.84
C GLY A 132 -22.28 14.17 2.38
N ALA A 133 -23.29 15.03 2.56
CA ALA A 133 -23.21 16.45 2.21
C ALA A 133 -22.16 17.20 3.05
N TRP A 134 -21.60 18.26 2.46
CA TRP A 134 -20.70 19.20 3.10
C TRP A 134 -21.40 20.57 3.18
N ASP A 135 -21.46 21.16 4.37
CA ASP A 135 -22.22 22.37 4.67
C ASP A 135 -21.34 23.61 4.90
N GLY A 136 -20.04 23.50 4.60
CA GLY A 136 -19.04 24.55 4.85
C GLY A 136 -18.52 24.63 6.29
N SER A 137 -19.01 23.81 7.22
CA SER A 137 -18.60 23.88 8.65
C SER A 137 -17.18 23.39 8.93
N ARG A 138 -16.62 22.56 8.04
CA ARG A 138 -15.25 22.02 8.16
C ARG A 138 -14.48 22.14 6.85
N PRO A 139 -13.17 22.40 6.90
CA PRO A 139 -12.35 22.44 5.69
C PRO A 139 -12.19 21.04 5.08
N VAL A 140 -11.95 20.99 3.78
CA VAL A 140 -11.41 19.82 3.08
C VAL A 140 -9.92 20.02 2.91
N ASN A 141 -9.10 19.03 3.22
CA ASN A 141 -7.68 19.03 2.86
C ASN A 141 -7.43 17.90 1.87
N VAL A 142 -6.77 18.20 0.77
CA VAL A 142 -6.49 17.26 -0.32
C VAL A 142 -4.99 17.20 -0.52
N THR A 143 -4.45 15.99 -0.60
CA THR A 143 -3.03 15.75 -0.87
C THR A 143 -2.83 15.48 -2.35
N LEU A 144 -1.79 16.06 -2.95
CA LEU A 144 -1.41 15.80 -4.33
C LEU A 144 -0.95 14.35 -4.50
N PRO A 145 -1.22 13.70 -5.65
CA PRO A 145 -0.68 12.38 -5.95
C PRO A 145 0.85 12.36 -5.96
N GLU A 146 1.43 11.17 -5.77
CA GLU A 146 2.88 11.00 -5.86
C GLU A 146 3.41 11.45 -7.24
N GLY A 147 4.45 12.28 -7.22
CA GLY A 147 5.10 12.79 -8.43
C GLY A 147 4.38 13.97 -9.07
N VAL A 148 3.23 14.41 -8.55
CA VAL A 148 2.55 15.64 -8.96
C VAL A 148 3.06 16.81 -8.13
N THR A 149 3.30 17.94 -8.80
CA THR A 149 3.72 19.19 -8.18
C THR A 149 2.77 20.32 -8.51
N TRP A 150 2.93 21.45 -7.84
CA TRP A 150 2.18 22.67 -8.15
C TRP A 150 2.50 23.27 -9.53
N ASP A 151 3.58 22.86 -10.20
CA ASP A 151 3.85 23.27 -11.58
C ASP A 151 2.92 22.58 -12.58
N ASP A 152 2.37 21.42 -12.21
CA ASP A 152 1.45 20.63 -13.04
C ASP A 152 -0.02 21.08 -12.94
N ILE A 153 -0.32 22.02 -12.02
CA ILE A 153 -1.70 22.39 -11.65
C ILE A 153 -1.95 23.89 -11.81
N ASN A 154 -2.78 24.27 -12.79
CA ASN A 154 -3.38 25.61 -12.87
C ASN A 154 -4.92 25.57 -12.85
N ALA A 155 -5.52 24.39 -12.79
CA ALA A 155 -6.96 24.21 -12.65
C ALA A 155 -7.27 23.09 -11.66
N ILE A 156 -8.27 23.32 -10.81
CA ILE A 156 -8.80 22.34 -9.85
C ILE A 156 -10.32 22.25 -10.06
N SER A 157 -10.85 21.03 -10.05
CA SER A 157 -12.28 20.72 -10.15
C SER A 157 -12.67 19.61 -9.18
N VAL A 158 -13.97 19.48 -8.91
CA VAL A 158 -14.57 18.44 -8.06
C VAL A 158 -15.97 18.10 -8.53
#